data_AF-H6LCA4-F1
#
_entry.id   AF-H6LCA4-F1
#
_cell.length_a   1.000
_cell.length_b   1.000
_cell.length_c   1.000
_cell.angle_alpha   90.00
_cell.angle_beta   90.00
_cell.angle_gamma   90.00
#
_symmetry.space_group_name_H-M   'P 1'
#
loop_
_entity.id
_entity.type
_entity.pdbx_description
1 polymer ?
#
loop_
_entity_poly.entity_id
_entity_poly.type
_entity_poly.pdbx_seq_one_letter_code
_entity_poly.pdbx_strand_id
1 'polypeptide(L)' 'MTYSYCKTVIKNGRYGTKEAMMVKLDVFLLNDRITQEEYTELVELLNAAA' A
#
# COMPACT_ATOMS: atom_id res chain seq x y z
N MET A 1 -3.24 9.09 -7.28
CA MET A 1 -1.80 8.91 -7.66
C MET A 1 -1.07 8.01 -6.68
N THR A 2 -1.16 8.29 -5.38
CA THR A 2 -0.52 7.51 -4.31
C THR A 2 -0.95 6.04 -4.32
N TYR A 3 -2.25 5.77 -4.49
CA TYR A 3 -2.79 4.41 -4.62
C TYR A 3 -2.17 3.64 -5.80
N SER A 4 -2.16 4.24 -6.99
CA SER A 4 -1.56 3.62 -8.20
C SER A 4 -0.07 3.30 -8.01
N TYR A 5 0.65 4.17 -7.28
CA TYR A 5 2.05 3.94 -6.95
C TYR A 5 2.20 2.76 -5.99
N CYS A 6 1.41 2.72 -4.91
CA CYS A 6 1.41 1.60 -3.97
C CYS A 6 1.07 0.28 -4.67
N LYS A 7 0.04 0.28 -5.51
CA LYS A 7 -0.39 -0.88 -6.33
C LYS A 7 0.73 -1.37 -7.24
N THR A 8 1.47 -0.45 -7.85
CA THR A 8 2.62 -0.76 -8.72
C THR A 8 3.80 -1.31 -7.93
N VAL A 9 4.09 -0.76 -6.74
CA VAL A 9 5.16 -1.24 -5.87
C VAL A 9 4.86 -2.65 -5.36
N ILE A 10 3.61 -2.93 -4.98
CA ILE A 10 3.12 -4.26 -4.59
C ILE A 10 3.22 -5.23 -5.76
N LYS A 11 2.68 -4.88 -6.94
CA LYS A 11 2.81 -5.73 -8.14
C LYS A 11 4.25 -6.04 -8.52
N ASN A 12 5.16 -5.08 -8.36
CA ASN A 12 6.56 -5.26 -8.73
C ASN A 12 7.41 -5.95 -7.65
N GLY A 13 6.84 -6.32 -6.49
CA GLY A 13 7.63 -6.88 -5.39
C GLY A 13 8.67 -5.92 -4.82
N ARG A 14 8.58 -4.62 -5.14
CA ARG A 14 9.53 -3.57 -4.66
C ARG A 14 9.19 -3.06 -3.27
N TYR A 15 8.24 -3.70 -2.60
CA TYR A 15 7.99 -3.52 -1.19
C TYR A 15 8.98 -4.42 -0.43
N GLY A 16 10.14 -3.89 -0.05
CA GLY A 16 11.22 -4.70 0.53
C GLY A 16 10.76 -5.61 1.69
N THR A 17 9.88 -5.10 2.55
CA THR A 17 9.21 -5.87 3.61
C THR A 17 7.76 -5.42 3.72
N LYS A 18 6.88 -6.36 4.09
CA LYS A 18 5.45 -6.12 4.31
C LYS A 18 5.22 -4.97 5.31
N GLU A 19 5.99 -4.96 6.40
CA GLU A 19 5.97 -3.92 7.43
C GLU A 19 6.34 -2.54 6.88
N ALA A 20 7.40 -2.43 6.08
CA ALA A 20 7.81 -1.16 5.47
C ALA A 20 6.76 -0.61 4.49
N MET A 21 5.99 -1.49 3.84
CA MET A 21 4.87 -1.08 2.99
C MET A 21 3.66 -0.65 3.80
N MET A 22 3.32 -1.39 4.87
CA MET A 22 2.24 -1.03 5.80
C MET A 22 2.49 0.33 6.44
N VAL A 23 3.71 0.61 6.92
CA VAL A 23 4.08 1.92 7.49
C VAL A 23 3.87 3.05 6.48
N LYS A 24 4.24 2.84 5.21
CA LYS A 24 4.00 3.86 4.16
C LYS A 24 2.50 4.06 3.92
N LEU A 25 1.76 2.97 3.82
CA LEU A 25 0.30 2.94 3.68
C LEU A 25 -0.38 3.72 4.83
N ASP A 26 0.04 3.49 6.08
CA ASP A 26 -0.48 4.20 7.25
C ASP A 26 -0.18 5.69 7.20
N VAL A 27 1.04 6.09 6.81
CA VAL A 27 1.40 7.51 6.64
C VAL A 27 0.62 8.17 5.51
N PHE A 28 0.29 7.44 4.44
CA PHE A 28 -0.54 7.96 3.35
C PHE A 28 -2.00 8.11 3.77
N LEU A 29 -2.54 7.16 4.54
CA LEU A 29 -3.89 7.25 5.10
C LEU A 29 -3.98 8.40 6.12
N LEU A 30 -3.00 8.54 7.01
CA LEU A 30 -2.90 9.64 7.98
C LEU A 30 -2.78 11.03 7.33
N ASN A 31 -2.21 11.11 6.13
CA ASN A 31 -2.13 12.36 5.35
C ASN A 31 -3.35 12.58 4.44
N ASP A 32 -4.41 11.77 4.53
CA ASP A 32 -5.58 11.82 3.64
C ASP A 32 -5.19 11.72 2.14
N ARG A 33 -4.06 11.07 1.83
CA ARG A 33 -3.55 10.88 0.46
C ARG A 33 -4.20 9.73 -0.29
N ILE A 34 -4.85 8.84 0.45
CA ILE A 34 -5.61 7.67 0.00
C ILE A 34 -6.81 7.50 0.93
N THR A 35 -7.89 6.91 0.43
CA THR A 35 -9.05 6.59 1.25
C THR A 35 -8.86 5.28 2.01
N GLN A 36 -9.69 5.05 3.02
CA GLN A 36 -9.68 3.81 3.78
C GLN A 36 -9.99 2.58 2.90
N GLU A 37 -10.83 2.75 1.88
CA GLU A 37 -11.12 1.73 0.87
C GLU A 37 -9.87 1.40 0.03
N GLU A 38 -9.18 2.42 -0.47
CA GLU A 38 -7.93 2.26 -1.23
C GLU A 38 -6.83 1.60 -0.39
N TYR A 39 -6.73 1.98 0.89
CA TYR A 39 -5.81 1.36 1.85
C TYR A 39 -6.12 -0.12 2.02
N THR A 40 -7.40 -0.47 2.22
CA THR A 40 -7.85 -1.85 2.43
C THR A 40 -7.53 -2.72 1.22
N GLU A 41 -7.84 -2.25 0.00
CA GLU A 41 -7.48 -2.95 -1.24
C GLU A 41 -5.96 -3.16 -1.37
N LEU A 42 -5.17 -2.14 -1.03
CA LEU A 42 -3.71 -2.25 -1.11
C LEU A 42 -3.16 -3.24 -0.09
N VAL A 43 -3.71 -3.28 1.12
CA VAL A 43 -3.34 -4.26 2.16
C VAL A 43 -3.77 -5.67 1.75
N GLU A 44 -4.94 -5.84 1.14
CA GLU A 44 -5.37 -7.13 0.58
C GLU A 44 -4.45 -7.59 -0.56
N LEU A 45 -4.07 -6.70 -1.48
CA LEU A 45 -3.11 -7.01 -2.54
C LEU A 45 -1.73 -7.37 -1.97
N LEU A 46 -1.29 -6.67 -0.93
CA LEU A 46 -0.04 -6.96 -0.22
C LEU A 46 -0.10 -8.32 0.49
N ASN A 47 -1.24 -8.67 1.08
CA ASN A 47 -1.48 -9.97 1.70
C ASN A 47 -1.56 -11.10 0.67
N ALA A 48 -2.12 -10.85 -0.51
CA ALA A 48 -2.22 -11.83 -1.59
C ALA A 48 -0.89 -12.06 -2.32
N ALA A 49 0.03 -11.08 -2.30
CA ALA A 49 1.34 -11.16 -2.93
C ALA A 49 2.46 -11.71 -2.02
N ALA A 50 2.20 -11.88 -0.72
CA ALA A 50 3.13 -12.40 0.27
C ALA A 50 2.79 -13.85 0.63
#